data_AF-A0AAD6DCT1-F1
#
_entry.id   AF-A0AAD6DCT1-F1
#
_cell.length_a   1.000
_cell.length_b   1.000
_cell.length_c   1.000
_cell.angle_alpha   90.00
_cell.angle_beta   90.00
_cell.angle_gamma   90.00
#
_symmetry.space_group_name_H-M   'P 1'
#
loop_
_entity.id
_entity.type
_entity.pdbx_description
1 polymer ?
#
loop_
_entity_poly.entity_id
_entity_poly.type
_entity_poly.pdbx_seq_one_letter_code
_entity_poly.pdbx_strand_id
1 'polypeptide(L)'
;MDGNGNIWFTDDGIPALVRAVYRFNPHTGSVRIVDQRLKEPNGIAFSPDFKTLYVADSGAETVPDHAPAVGQVIYNPYNMTDPHVVWAFDVIRDGTALGNARPFHLIHKWLPDGLRVADNGYVLVGVSDGIDISSSDGDLILKIQTSFTAVGNTWAGPEAKDIWITGVGGAQKVSINLPGGKVNGWPKSILERMEL
;
A
#
# COMPACT_ATOMS: atom_id res chain seq x y z
N MET A 1 7.10 -1.56 -7.80
CA MET A 1 8.42 -1.96 -8.33
C MET A 1 9.39 -0.83 -7.98
N ASP A 2 10.66 -1.12 -7.67
CA ASP A 2 11.65 -0.06 -7.44
C ASP A 2 12.19 0.50 -8.78
N GLY A 3 12.99 1.58 -8.71
CA GLY A 3 13.61 2.19 -9.89
C GLY A 3 14.54 1.28 -10.69
N ASN A 4 14.91 0.11 -10.14
CA ASN A 4 15.76 -0.90 -10.78
C ASN A 4 14.98 -2.10 -11.30
N GLY A 5 13.64 -2.04 -11.32
CA GLY A 5 12.80 -3.09 -11.85
C GLY A 5 12.53 -4.26 -10.90
N ASN A 6 12.85 -4.14 -9.60
CA ASN A 6 12.58 -5.20 -8.62
C ASN A 6 11.18 -5.06 -8.04
N ILE A 7 10.50 -6.18 -7.84
CA ILE A 7 9.14 -6.22 -7.29
C ILE A 7 9.23 -6.29 -5.77
N TRP A 8 8.46 -5.45 -5.10
CA TRP A 8 8.31 -5.45 -3.66
C TRP A 8 6.87 -5.78 -3.35
N PHE A 9 6.65 -6.67 -2.39
CA PHE A 9 5.33 -7.11 -1.98
C PHE A 9 5.32 -7.38 -0.48
N THR A 10 4.15 -7.30 0.09
CA THR A 10 3.86 -7.63 1.48
C THR A 10 3.16 -8.99 1.52
N ASP A 11 3.35 -9.69 2.63
CA ASP A 11 2.62 -10.91 2.94
C ASP A 11 1.94 -10.71 4.30
N ASP A 12 0.62 -10.80 4.34
CA ASP A 12 -0.23 -10.67 5.52
C ASP A 12 -0.57 -12.04 6.15
N GLY A 13 0.12 -13.10 5.71
CA GLY A 13 -0.04 -14.47 6.21
C GLY A 13 -0.99 -15.34 5.37
N ILE A 14 -1.54 -14.82 4.27
CA ILE A 14 -2.36 -15.57 3.30
C ILE A 14 -1.85 -15.26 1.87
N PRO A 15 -0.57 -15.50 1.59
CA PRO A 15 0.03 -16.83 1.42
C PRO A 15 0.77 -17.35 2.66
N ALA A 16 1.02 -18.66 2.77
CA ALA A 16 1.63 -19.30 3.95
C ALA A 16 3.12 -18.96 4.22
N LEU A 17 3.58 -17.76 3.84
CA LEU A 17 4.88 -17.24 4.23
C LEU A 17 4.75 -16.44 5.52
N VAL A 18 5.90 -16.02 6.01
CA VAL A 18 5.98 -15.18 7.21
C VAL A 18 5.50 -13.78 6.85
N ARG A 19 4.76 -13.14 7.76
CA ARG A 19 4.37 -11.74 7.58
C ARG A 19 5.58 -10.84 7.47
N ALA A 20 5.78 -10.28 6.28
CA ALA A 20 6.99 -9.53 5.97
C ALA A 20 6.80 -8.63 4.76
N VAL A 21 7.74 -7.71 4.63
CA VAL A 21 8.02 -7.05 3.35
C VAL A 21 9.06 -7.90 2.62
N TYR A 22 8.76 -8.24 1.38
CA TYR A 22 9.59 -9.03 0.50
C TYR A 22 10.06 -8.21 -0.70
N ARG A 23 11.23 -8.60 -1.22
CA ARG A 23 11.77 -8.09 -2.47
C ARG A 23 12.14 -9.24 -3.39
N PHE A 24 11.59 -9.21 -4.59
CA PHE A 24 11.87 -10.13 -5.69
C PHE A 24 12.66 -9.42 -6.80
N ASN A 25 13.79 -10.00 -7.21
CA ASN A 25 14.56 -9.57 -8.36
C ASN A 25 14.23 -10.48 -9.58
N PRO A 26 13.48 -9.99 -10.58
CA PRO A 26 13.07 -10.81 -11.72
C PRO A 26 14.23 -11.23 -12.63
N HIS A 27 15.35 -10.50 -12.62
CA HIS A 27 16.52 -10.83 -13.44
C HIS A 27 17.31 -12.02 -12.90
N THR A 28 17.27 -12.24 -11.58
CA THR A 28 18.06 -13.29 -10.90
C THR A 28 17.19 -14.37 -10.27
N GLY A 29 15.88 -14.15 -10.15
CA GLY A 29 14.96 -15.01 -9.42
C GLY A 29 15.06 -14.90 -7.89
N SER A 30 15.94 -14.04 -7.35
CA SER A 30 16.16 -13.93 -5.91
C SER A 30 14.98 -13.29 -5.19
N VAL A 31 14.46 -13.97 -4.15
CA VAL A 31 13.49 -13.45 -3.19
C VAL A 31 14.17 -13.31 -1.83
N ARG A 32 13.92 -12.20 -1.13
CA ARG A 32 14.39 -12.00 0.24
C ARG A 32 13.37 -11.25 1.08
N ILE A 33 13.34 -11.55 2.38
CA ILE A 33 12.72 -10.67 3.38
C ILE A 33 13.61 -9.44 3.52
N VAL A 34 13.01 -8.25 3.47
CA VAL A 34 13.68 -6.97 3.67
C VAL A 34 13.27 -6.31 4.98
N ASP A 35 12.09 -6.67 5.51
CA ASP A 35 11.60 -6.27 6.83
C ASP A 35 10.58 -7.28 7.36
N GLN A 36 10.55 -7.48 8.68
CA GLN A 36 9.62 -8.39 9.37
C GLN A 36 9.15 -7.81 10.72
N ARG A 37 9.22 -6.48 10.88
CA ARG A 37 8.87 -5.79 12.13
C ARG A 37 7.39 -5.44 12.24
N LEU A 38 6.70 -5.34 11.10
CA LEU A 38 5.29 -5.00 11.01
C LEU A 38 4.43 -6.18 11.44
N LYS A 39 3.29 -5.90 12.07
CA LYS A 39 2.41 -6.95 12.60
C LYS A 39 1.58 -7.57 11.48
N GLU A 40 0.95 -6.75 10.64
CA GLU A 40 0.16 -7.18 9.47
C GLU A 40 0.47 -6.23 8.29
N PRO A 41 1.56 -6.45 7.54
CA PRO A 41 1.93 -5.57 6.44
C PRO A 41 0.95 -5.73 5.27
N ASN A 42 0.36 -4.62 4.81
CA ASN A 42 -0.67 -4.62 3.78
C ASN A 42 -0.26 -3.74 2.58
N GLY A 43 -0.90 -2.60 2.33
CA GLY A 43 -0.54 -1.70 1.22
C GLY A 43 0.93 -1.27 1.23
N ILE A 44 1.55 -1.19 0.06
CA ILE A 44 2.96 -0.81 -0.12
C ILE A 44 3.15 0.10 -1.34
N ALA A 45 3.95 1.16 -1.20
CA ALA A 45 4.34 2.02 -2.32
C ALA A 45 5.62 2.81 -2.03
N PHE A 46 6.34 3.17 -3.08
CA PHE A 46 7.53 4.04 -2.99
C PHE A 46 7.16 5.52 -3.11
N SER A 47 7.96 6.39 -2.49
CA SER A 47 8.06 7.80 -2.88
C SER A 47 8.46 7.95 -4.36
N PRO A 48 8.18 9.10 -5.00
CA PRO A 48 8.51 9.31 -6.42
C PRO A 48 10.00 9.13 -6.75
N ASP A 49 10.88 9.36 -5.78
CA ASP A 49 12.34 9.20 -5.91
C ASP A 49 12.87 7.83 -5.47
N PHE A 50 11.97 6.91 -5.09
CA PHE A 50 12.27 5.57 -4.57
C PHE A 50 13.13 5.50 -3.30
N LYS A 51 13.31 6.62 -2.59
CA LYS A 51 14.12 6.67 -1.37
C LYS A 51 13.35 6.34 -0.11
N THR A 52 12.03 6.50 -0.14
CA THR A 52 11.13 6.14 0.97
C THR A 52 10.19 5.03 0.52
N LEU A 53 10.04 4.00 1.35
CA LEU A 53 9.00 2.99 1.20
C LEU A 53 7.93 3.23 2.27
N TYR A 54 6.68 3.34 1.83
CA TYR A 54 5.51 3.38 2.69
C TYR A 54 4.89 2.00 2.77
N VAL A 55 4.55 1.55 3.98
CA VAL A 55 3.87 0.27 4.21
C VAL A 55 2.77 0.46 5.26
N ALA A 56 1.55 0.05 4.93
CA ALA A 56 0.44 -0.03 5.86
C ALA A 56 0.65 -1.20 6.83
N ASP A 57 0.44 -0.97 8.13
CA ASP A 57 0.35 -2.01 9.14
C ASP A 57 -1.09 -2.07 9.67
N SER A 58 -1.80 -3.14 9.32
CA SER A 58 -3.19 -3.41 9.67
C SER A 58 -3.32 -4.21 10.97
N GLY A 59 -2.26 -4.28 11.78
CA GLY A 59 -2.14 -5.18 12.93
C GLY A 59 -3.15 -5.02 14.06
N ALA A 60 -3.98 -3.97 14.02
CA ALA A 60 -5.11 -3.78 14.92
C ALA A 60 -6.26 -4.76 14.65
N GLU A 61 -6.27 -5.44 13.51
CA GLU A 61 -7.10 -6.61 13.27
C GLU A 61 -6.20 -7.84 13.14
N THR A 62 -6.52 -8.90 13.88
CA THR A 62 -5.78 -10.17 13.74
C THR A 62 -6.42 -11.00 12.64
N VAL A 63 -5.70 -11.20 11.54
CA VAL A 63 -6.10 -12.10 10.47
C VAL A 63 -5.57 -13.51 10.79
N PRO A 64 -6.40 -14.56 10.83
CA PRO A 64 -5.91 -15.92 11.05
C PRO A 64 -4.89 -16.34 9.97
N ASP A 65 -3.85 -17.10 10.35
CA ASP A 65 -2.79 -17.62 9.46
C ASP A 65 -3.27 -18.65 8.41
N HIS A 66 -4.58 -18.79 8.25
CA HIS A 66 -5.21 -19.70 7.31
C HIS A 66 -6.45 -19.04 6.73
N ALA A 67 -6.61 -19.16 5.41
CA ALA A 67 -7.82 -18.72 4.75
C ALA A 67 -9.05 -19.39 5.41
N PRO A 68 -10.15 -18.66 5.60
CA PRO A 68 -11.38 -19.26 6.11
C PRO A 68 -11.82 -20.41 5.22
N ALA A 69 -12.37 -21.46 5.83
CA ALA A 69 -13.19 -22.39 5.07
C ALA A 69 -14.38 -21.62 4.45
N VAL A 70 -14.76 -21.98 3.22
CA VAL A 70 -15.91 -21.38 2.54
C VAL A 70 -17.15 -21.48 3.45
N GLY A 71 -17.74 -20.34 3.80
CA GLY A 71 -18.94 -20.26 4.66
C GLY A 71 -18.66 -20.03 6.15
N GLN A 72 -17.40 -19.87 6.57
CA GLN A 72 -17.06 -19.54 7.95
C GLN A 72 -17.08 -18.02 8.17
N VAL A 73 -17.82 -17.56 9.18
CA VAL A 73 -17.73 -16.17 9.67
C VAL A 73 -16.46 -16.07 10.49
N ILE A 74 -15.44 -15.36 9.99
CA ILE A 74 -14.28 -15.04 10.81
C ILE A 74 -14.63 -13.81 11.65
N TYR A 75 -14.55 -13.96 12.98
CA TYR A 75 -14.43 -12.83 13.87
C TYR A 75 -12.95 -12.50 14.01
N ASN A 76 -12.49 -11.46 13.34
CA ASN A 76 -11.15 -10.95 13.56
C ASN A 76 -11.20 -10.03 14.79
N PRO A 77 -10.51 -10.36 15.89
CA PRO A 77 -10.47 -9.47 17.03
C PRO A 77 -9.80 -8.16 16.62
N TYR A 78 -10.47 -7.06 16.97
CA TYR A 78 -9.99 -5.71 16.72
C TYR A 78 -9.51 -5.07 18.03
N ASN A 79 -8.28 -4.56 18.03
CA ASN A 79 -7.64 -3.94 19.18
C ASN A 79 -7.02 -2.59 18.79
N MET A 80 -7.63 -1.50 19.24
CA MET A 80 -7.15 -0.13 18.99
C MET A 80 -5.75 0.17 19.55
N THR A 81 -5.22 -0.67 20.44
CA THR A 81 -3.85 -0.50 20.98
C THR A 81 -2.77 -1.14 20.10
N ASP A 82 -3.18 -1.95 19.13
CA ASP A 82 -2.30 -2.56 18.15
C ASP A 82 -2.08 -1.63 16.92
N PRO A 83 -1.10 -1.91 16.05
CA PRO A 83 -0.76 -1.04 14.92
C PRO A 83 -1.91 -0.82 13.92
N HIS A 84 -2.20 0.43 13.61
CA HIS A 84 -3.16 0.84 12.57
C HIS A 84 -2.63 2.11 11.90
N VAL A 85 -1.47 1.97 11.29
CA VAL A 85 -0.59 3.09 10.92
C VAL A 85 0.11 2.80 9.59
N VAL A 86 0.33 3.83 8.80
CA VAL A 86 1.28 3.78 7.69
C VAL A 86 2.66 4.10 8.24
N TRP A 87 3.62 3.21 7.99
CA TRP A 87 5.03 3.40 8.29
C TRP A 87 5.78 3.95 7.08
N ALA A 88 6.81 4.77 7.34
CA ALA A 88 7.80 5.15 6.35
C ALA A 88 9.17 4.53 6.70
N PHE A 89 9.87 4.08 5.67
CA PHE A 89 11.21 3.50 5.78
C PHE A 89 12.14 4.14 4.77
N ASP A 90 13.39 4.35 5.16
CA ASP A 90 14.44 4.73 4.22
C ASP A 90 14.90 3.48 3.46
N VAL A 91 14.93 3.57 2.14
CA VAL A 91 15.37 2.51 1.24
C VAL A 91 16.90 2.58 1.15
N ILE A 92 17.59 1.60 1.72
CA ILE A 92 19.05 1.61 1.87
C ILE A 92 19.71 0.42 1.16
N ARG A 93 21.04 0.47 1.04
CA ARG A 93 21.86 -0.58 0.40
C ARG A 93 21.32 -0.94 -0.99
N ASP A 94 21.10 0.07 -1.82
CA ASP A 94 20.56 -0.08 -3.18
C ASP A 94 19.24 -0.88 -3.23
N GLY A 95 18.38 -0.62 -2.25
CA GLY A 95 17.07 -1.27 -2.12
C GLY A 95 17.15 -2.69 -1.61
N THR A 96 18.22 -3.09 -0.92
CA THR A 96 18.31 -4.45 -0.35
C THR A 96 18.01 -4.52 1.14
N ALA A 97 17.80 -3.38 1.80
CA ALA A 97 17.40 -3.30 3.19
C ALA A 97 16.57 -2.02 3.44
N LEU A 98 15.84 -2.01 4.56
CA LEU A 98 15.09 -0.86 5.05
C LEU A 98 15.69 -0.33 6.36
N GLY A 99 15.77 0.99 6.49
CA GLY A 99 16.26 1.69 7.67
C GLY A 99 15.27 2.74 8.18
N ASN A 100 15.58 3.35 9.33
CA ASN A 100 14.87 4.53 9.86
C ASN A 100 13.33 4.42 9.83
N ALA A 101 12.82 3.29 10.34
CA ALA A 101 11.39 3.04 10.43
C ALA A 101 10.74 4.08 11.35
N ARG A 102 9.71 4.76 10.85
CA ARG A 102 8.99 5.80 11.58
C ARG A 102 7.49 5.75 11.29
N PRO A 103 6.63 5.98 12.29
CA PRO A 103 5.21 6.23 12.03
C PRO A 103 5.08 7.43 11.10
N PHE A 104 4.27 7.28 10.06
CA PHE A 104 4.04 8.33 9.08
C PHE A 104 2.62 8.88 9.18
N HIS A 105 1.61 8.02 9.19
CA HIS A 105 0.22 8.45 9.27
C HIS A 105 -0.62 7.46 10.10
N LEU A 106 -1.15 7.92 11.23
CA LEU A 106 -2.03 7.12 12.08
C LEU A 106 -3.45 7.13 11.51
N ILE A 107 -4.04 5.95 11.32
CA ILE A 107 -5.42 5.84 10.85
C ILE A 107 -6.36 6.07 12.02
N HIS A 108 -7.36 6.93 11.85
CA HIS A 108 -8.32 7.17 12.94
C HIS A 108 -9.48 6.18 12.96
N LYS A 109 -9.78 5.55 11.82
CA LYS A 109 -10.99 4.75 11.65
C LYS A 109 -10.67 3.41 10.98
N TRP A 110 -10.58 2.37 11.83
CA TRP A 110 -10.27 1.00 11.46
C TRP A 110 -8.81 0.86 11.00
N LEU A 111 -8.55 0.32 9.81
CA LEU A 111 -7.20 -0.07 9.37
C LEU A 111 -6.77 0.63 8.09
N PRO A 112 -5.46 0.83 7.90
CA PRO A 112 -4.92 1.11 6.57
C PRO A 112 -4.90 -0.18 5.73
N ASP A 113 -5.25 -0.06 4.45
CA ASP A 113 -5.21 -1.16 3.48
C ASP A 113 -4.32 -0.75 2.27
N GLY A 114 -4.75 -1.02 1.05
CA GLY A 114 -4.06 -0.63 -0.18
C GLY A 114 -3.74 0.86 -0.24
N LEU A 115 -2.46 1.18 -0.49
CA LEU A 115 -1.97 2.54 -0.61
C LEU A 115 -1.27 2.83 -1.94
N ARG A 116 -1.19 4.11 -2.29
CA ARG A 116 -0.54 4.67 -3.49
C ARG A 116 0.14 5.99 -3.15
N VAL A 117 1.09 6.40 -3.99
CA VAL A 117 1.80 7.68 -3.87
C VAL A 117 1.68 8.46 -5.17
N ALA A 118 1.21 9.70 -5.05
CA ALA A 118 1.08 10.64 -6.15
C ALA A 118 2.45 11.18 -6.58
N ASP A 119 2.54 11.73 -7.79
CA ASP A 119 3.80 12.26 -8.34
C ASP A 119 4.38 13.43 -7.53
N ASN A 120 3.54 14.15 -6.79
CA ASN A 120 3.95 15.21 -5.86
C ASN A 120 4.34 14.69 -4.46
N GLY A 121 4.33 13.37 -4.24
CA GLY A 121 4.69 12.73 -2.98
C GLY A 121 3.54 12.56 -1.98
N TYR A 122 2.31 12.95 -2.32
CA TYR A 122 1.16 12.70 -1.44
C TYR A 122 0.83 11.21 -1.36
N VAL A 123 0.50 10.75 -0.16
CA VAL A 123 0.23 9.32 0.12
C VAL A 123 -1.27 9.13 0.28
N LEU A 124 -1.83 8.21 -0.51
CA LEU A 124 -3.24 7.86 -0.53
C LEU A 124 -3.41 6.46 0.06
N VAL A 125 -4.16 6.32 1.15
CA VAL A 125 -4.37 5.04 1.82
C VAL A 125 -5.86 4.73 1.98
N GLY A 126 -6.25 3.51 1.63
CA GLY A 126 -7.59 2.99 1.87
C GLY A 126 -7.86 2.79 3.35
N VAL A 127 -9.03 3.27 3.81
CA VAL A 127 -9.51 3.17 5.19
C VAL A 127 -11.02 2.86 5.19
N SER A 128 -11.59 2.63 6.37
CA SER A 128 -12.98 2.20 6.53
C SER A 128 -14.04 3.08 5.87
N ASP A 129 -13.81 4.38 5.72
CA ASP A 129 -14.79 5.31 5.14
C ASP A 129 -14.25 6.10 3.94
N GLY A 130 -13.17 5.60 3.32
CA GLY A 130 -12.69 6.11 2.06
C GLY A 130 -11.18 6.15 1.94
N ILE A 131 -10.63 7.22 1.38
CA ILE A 131 -9.18 7.40 1.18
C ILE A 131 -8.68 8.58 1.99
N ASP A 132 -7.71 8.33 2.86
CA ASP A 132 -6.92 9.37 3.52
C ASP A 132 -5.76 9.78 2.61
N ILE A 133 -5.62 11.09 2.43
CA ILE A 133 -4.57 11.69 1.60
C ILE A 133 -3.69 12.54 2.50
N SER A 134 -2.44 12.12 2.66
CA SER A 134 -1.46 12.79 3.51
C SER A 134 -0.39 13.50 2.69
N SER A 135 0.18 14.58 3.23
CA SER A 135 1.38 15.23 2.69
C SER A 135 2.57 14.30 2.73
N SER A 136 3.69 14.66 2.10
CA SER A 136 4.95 13.92 2.20
C SER A 136 5.54 13.85 3.62
N ASP A 137 5.01 14.65 4.55
CA ASP A 137 5.45 14.71 5.95
C ASP A 137 4.51 13.92 6.89
N GLY A 138 3.37 13.42 6.39
CA GLY A 138 2.42 12.59 7.14
C GLY A 138 1.14 13.30 7.60
N ASP A 139 1.02 14.61 7.35
CA ASP A 139 -0.15 15.39 7.73
C ASP A 139 -1.35 15.06 6.84
N LEU A 140 -2.52 14.84 7.45
CA LEU A 140 -3.76 14.64 6.70
C LEU A 140 -4.16 15.93 5.97
N ILE A 141 -4.22 15.88 4.65
CA ILE A 141 -4.61 17.01 3.79
C ILE A 141 -6.07 16.90 3.37
N LEU A 142 -6.52 15.71 3.01
CA LEU A 142 -7.85 15.47 2.47
C LEU A 142 -8.33 14.05 2.79
N LYS A 143 -9.66 13.89 2.94
CA LYS A 143 -10.33 12.58 2.93
C LYS A 143 -11.34 12.54 1.79
N ILE A 144 -11.23 11.53 0.93
CA ILE A 144 -12.27 11.20 -0.05
C ILE A 144 -13.20 10.20 0.60
N GLN A 145 -14.46 10.57 0.84
CA GLN A 145 -15.41 9.67 1.49
C GLN A 145 -16.08 8.70 0.51
N THR A 146 -16.32 7.48 0.98
CA THR A 146 -17.07 6.43 0.28
C THR A 146 -18.21 5.91 1.18
N SER A 147 -19.24 5.32 0.58
CA SER A 147 -20.31 4.63 1.32
C SER A 147 -19.97 3.18 1.67
N PHE A 148 -18.71 2.78 1.50
CA PHE A 148 -18.19 1.43 1.63
C PHE A 148 -16.74 1.46 2.17
N THR A 149 -16.25 0.36 2.74
CA THR A 149 -14.85 0.25 3.21
C THR A 149 -13.90 0.22 2.03
N ALA A 150 -13.02 1.20 1.89
CA ALA A 150 -12.06 1.25 0.81
C ALA A 150 -10.85 0.36 1.13
N VAL A 151 -10.57 -0.60 0.24
CA VAL A 151 -9.44 -1.55 0.37
C VAL A 151 -8.31 -1.24 -0.62
N GLY A 152 -8.60 -0.48 -1.68
CA GLY A 152 -7.61 -0.17 -2.69
C GLY A 152 -7.97 1.02 -3.54
N ASN A 153 -6.94 1.63 -4.12
CA ASN A 153 -7.10 2.73 -5.05
C ASN A 153 -6.03 2.69 -6.16
N THR A 154 -6.36 3.26 -7.32
CA THR A 154 -5.41 3.44 -8.42
C THR A 154 -5.83 4.60 -9.30
N TRP A 155 -4.84 5.26 -9.91
CA TRP A 155 -5.12 6.15 -11.04
C TRP A 155 -5.56 5.32 -12.25
N ALA A 156 -6.50 5.86 -13.01
CA ALA A 156 -6.93 5.32 -14.30
C ALA A 156 -7.44 6.44 -15.21
N GLY A 157 -7.89 6.04 -16.41
CA GLY A 157 -8.39 6.95 -17.42
C GLY A 157 -7.28 7.73 -18.15
N PRO A 158 -7.64 8.48 -19.20
CA PRO A 158 -6.68 9.30 -19.94
C PRO A 158 -5.97 10.28 -18.99
N GLU A 159 -4.66 10.42 -19.15
CA GLU A 159 -3.82 11.33 -18.38
C GLU A 159 -3.76 11.06 -16.86
N ALA A 160 -4.25 9.89 -16.40
CA ALA A 160 -4.22 9.49 -14.98
C ALA A 160 -4.89 10.51 -14.02
N LYS A 161 -6.00 11.12 -14.46
CA LYS A 161 -6.75 12.13 -13.69
C LYS A 161 -7.90 11.57 -12.86
N ASP A 162 -8.30 10.33 -13.11
CA ASP A 162 -9.34 9.65 -12.33
C ASP A 162 -8.69 8.72 -11.32
N ILE A 163 -9.18 8.74 -10.08
CA ILE A 163 -8.85 7.75 -9.07
C ILE A 163 -10.04 6.80 -8.97
N TRP A 164 -9.78 5.52 -9.18
CA TRP A 164 -10.72 4.45 -8.87
C TRP A 164 -10.44 3.91 -7.49
N ILE A 165 -11.51 3.77 -6.70
CA ILE A 165 -11.50 3.25 -5.34
C ILE A 165 -12.35 2.00 -5.35
N THR A 166 -11.82 0.91 -4.82
CA THR A 166 -12.53 -0.36 -4.68
C THR A 166 -12.58 -0.76 -3.21
N GLY A 167 -13.61 -1.51 -2.85
CA GLY A 167 -13.87 -1.79 -1.46
C GLY A 167 -14.92 -2.86 -1.22
N VAL A 168 -15.10 -3.20 0.05
CA VAL A 168 -16.14 -4.14 0.47
C VAL A 168 -17.51 -3.49 0.26
N GLY A 169 -18.24 -3.98 -0.75
CA GLY A 169 -19.58 -3.50 -1.07
C GLY A 169 -19.65 -2.39 -2.12
N GLY A 170 -18.53 -2.01 -2.78
CA GLY A 170 -18.62 -1.03 -3.86
C GLY A 170 -17.32 -0.65 -4.55
N ALA A 171 -17.49 0.18 -5.59
CA ALA A 171 -16.42 0.89 -6.27
C ALA A 171 -16.88 2.32 -6.60
N GLN A 172 -15.96 3.28 -6.57
CA GLN A 172 -16.23 4.68 -6.83
C GLN A 172 -15.11 5.28 -7.68
N LYS A 173 -15.48 6.19 -8.58
CA LYS A 173 -14.54 7.02 -9.32
C LYS A 173 -14.56 8.43 -8.77
N VAL A 174 -13.39 9.03 -8.58
CA VAL A 174 -13.25 10.44 -8.21
C VAL A 174 -12.27 11.12 -9.16
N SER A 175 -12.68 12.26 -9.71
CA SER A 175 -11.81 13.11 -10.52
C SER A 175 -11.29 14.24 -9.65
N ILE A 176 -9.98 14.24 -9.38
CA ILE A 176 -9.30 15.26 -8.59
C ILE A 176 -7.99 15.62 -9.29
N ASN A 177 -7.58 16.89 -9.24
CA ASN A 177 -6.33 17.36 -9.83
C ASN A 177 -5.11 17.00 -8.96
N LEU A 178 -4.98 15.72 -8.62
CA LEU A 178 -3.75 15.16 -8.05
C LEU A 178 -2.90 14.62 -9.20
N PRO A 179 -1.62 15.00 -9.28
CA PRO A 179 -0.76 14.50 -10.33
C PRO A 179 -0.62 12.98 -10.17
N GLY A 180 -1.11 12.27 -11.18
CA GLY A 180 -1.21 10.82 -11.13
C GLY A 180 0.13 10.18 -10.96
N GLY A 181 0.21 9.16 -10.10
CA GLY A 181 1.41 8.36 -9.96
C GLY A 181 1.77 7.79 -11.31
N LYS A 182 2.77 8.38 -11.97
CA LYS A 182 3.53 7.70 -13.02
C LYS A 182 3.79 6.33 -12.46
N VAL A 183 3.52 5.32 -13.26
CA VAL A 183 3.54 3.92 -12.87
C VAL A 183 4.97 3.59 -12.42
N ASN A 184 5.28 3.93 -11.16
CA ASN A 184 6.64 4.20 -10.71
C ASN A 184 7.27 2.83 -10.51
N GLY A 185 8.20 2.53 -11.42
CA GLY A 185 8.96 1.31 -11.46
C GLY A 185 8.61 0.37 -12.61
N TRP A 186 7.51 0.54 -13.35
CA TRP A 186 7.33 -0.31 -14.53
C TRP A 186 8.26 0.17 -15.66
N PRO A 187 9.09 -0.72 -16.24
CA PRO A 187 9.93 -0.37 -17.37
C PRO A 187 9.11 0.31 -18.47
N LYS A 188 9.65 1.37 -19.09
CA LYS A 188 9.02 1.99 -20.27
C LYS A 188 8.60 0.95 -21.31
N SER A 189 9.41 -0.09 -21.49
CA SER A 189 9.14 -1.21 -22.40
C SER A 189 7.93 -2.08 -22.05
N ILE A 190 7.42 -2.02 -20.81
CA ILE A 190 6.16 -2.65 -20.41
C ILE A 190 5.00 -1.67 -20.63
N LEU A 191 5.18 -0.39 -20.29
CA LEU A 191 4.17 0.64 -20.51
C LEU A 191 3.85 0.83 -22.00
N GLU A 192 4.87 0.82 -22.86
CA GLU A 192 4.77 0.91 -24.32
C GLU A 192 4.06 -0.32 -24.95
N ARG A 193 3.98 -1.46 -24.25
CA ARG A 193 3.24 -2.65 -24.71
C ARG A 193 1.78 -2.67 -24.24
N MET A 194 1.41 -1.80 -23.31
CA MET A 194 0.06 -1.71 -22.74
C MET A 194 -0.73 -0.53 -23.29
N GLU A 195 -0.17 0.24 -24.23
CA GLU A 195 -0.94 1.15 -25.08
C GLU A 195 -1.79 0.30 -26.06
N LEU A 196 -3.06 0.11 -25.69
CA LEU A 196 -4.15 -0.26 -26.60
C LEU A 196 -4.75 1.00 -27.23
#